data_AF-A0A183L615-F1
#
_entry.id   AF-A0A183L615-F1
#
_cell.length_a   1.000
_cell.length_b   1.000
_cell.length_c   1.000
_cell.angle_alpha   90.00
_cell.angle_beta   90.00
_cell.angle_gamma   90.00
#
_symmetry.space_group_name_H-M   'P 1'
#
loop_
_entity.id
_entity.type
_entity.pdbx_description
1 polymer ?
#
loop_
_entity_poly.entity_id
_entity_poly.type
_entity_poly.pdbx_seq_one_letter_code
_entity_poly.pdbx_strand_id
1 'polypeptide(L)'
;MRRQNICPPGETNIMDITLGGSNPSLNHLMFSATANSVKLWDLRRFYCVGKLHGSHQAPVMVLAAAQTPCNSPTADSEPRLTVVTGSKVSCMFLLLGLI
;
A
#
# COMPACT_ATOMS: atom_id res chain seq x y z
N MET A 1 -23.89 -2.70 19.88
CA MET A 1 -23.99 -3.67 18.75
C MET A 1 -22.83 -3.42 17.79
N ARG A 2 -21.90 -4.38 17.60
CA ARG A 2 -20.84 -4.26 16.58
C ARG A 2 -21.42 -4.70 15.24
N ARG A 3 -21.57 -3.78 14.28
CA ARG A 3 -21.82 -4.16 12.88
C ARG A 3 -20.55 -4.81 12.34
N GLN A 4 -20.55 -6.13 12.17
CA GLN A 4 -19.56 -6.78 11.31
C GLN A 4 -19.93 -6.46 9.87
N ASN A 5 -19.00 -5.85 9.14
CA ASN A 5 -19.17 -5.60 7.72
C ASN A 5 -18.87 -6.91 6.98
N ILE A 6 -19.91 -7.72 6.75
CA ILE A 6 -19.79 -9.01 6.06
C ILE A 6 -19.61 -8.70 4.58
N CYS A 7 -18.44 -9.01 4.05
CA CYS A 7 -18.14 -8.82 2.63
C CYS A 7 -18.78 -9.96 1.82
N PRO A 8 -19.33 -9.69 0.62
CA PRO A 8 -19.79 -10.73 -0.30
C PRO A 8 -18.67 -11.74 -0.64
N PRO A 9 -19.03 -12.96 -1.05
CA PRO A 9 -18.04 -13.95 -1.51
C PRO A 9 -17.18 -13.40 -2.65
N GLY A 10 -15.86 -13.47 -2.49
CA GLY A 10 -14.90 -12.94 -3.48
C GLY A 10 -14.46 -11.49 -3.23
N GLU A 11 -15.12 -10.77 -2.31
CA GLU A 11 -14.74 -9.41 -1.92
C GLU A 11 -13.99 -9.40 -0.59
N THR A 12 -13.16 -8.37 -0.42
CA THR A 12 -12.35 -8.17 0.80
C THR A 12 -12.54 -6.77 1.32
N ASN A 13 -12.76 -6.64 2.63
CA ASN A 13 -12.85 -5.33 3.26
C ASN A 13 -11.56 -4.52 3.02
N ILE A 14 -11.73 -3.25 2.67
CA ILE A 14 -10.63 -2.30 2.57
C ILE A 14 -10.54 -1.57 3.90
N MET A 15 -9.43 -1.79 4.60
CA MET A 15 -9.22 -1.23 5.93
C MET A 15 -8.63 0.18 5.87
N ASP A 16 -7.76 0.41 4.89
CA ASP A 16 -7.06 1.68 4.71
C ASP A 16 -6.59 1.86 3.26
N ILE A 17 -6.40 3.11 2.85
CA ILE A 17 -5.91 3.50 1.53
C ILE A 17 -4.88 4.63 1.65
N THR A 18 -3.84 4.59 0.80
CA THR A 18 -2.81 5.63 0.77
C THR A 18 -2.31 5.85 -0.66
N LEU A 19 -1.93 7.08 -0.98
CA LEU A 19 -1.44 7.47 -2.31
C LEU A 19 0.09 7.46 -2.35
N GLY A 20 0.66 7.29 -3.54
CA GLY A 20 2.12 7.21 -3.78
C GLY A 20 2.92 8.50 -3.53
N GLY A 21 2.28 9.55 -3.01
CA GLY A 21 2.91 10.82 -2.63
C GLY A 21 2.78 11.94 -3.68
N SER A 22 3.48 13.05 -3.45
CA SER A 22 3.31 14.29 -4.23
C SER A 22 4.11 14.35 -5.53
N ASN A 23 5.13 13.50 -5.70
CA ASN A 23 5.85 13.41 -6.98
C ASN A 23 4.89 13.08 -8.15
N PRO A 24 4.87 13.88 -9.23
CA PRO A 24 4.04 13.63 -10.42
C PRO A 24 4.18 12.23 -11.02
N SER A 25 5.35 11.59 -10.90
CA SER A 25 5.58 10.23 -11.38
C SER A 25 4.90 9.16 -10.52
N LEU A 26 4.64 9.41 -9.24
CA LEU A 26 4.09 8.41 -8.31
C LEU A 26 2.66 8.71 -7.85
N ASN A 27 2.14 9.91 -8.12
CA ASN A 27 0.79 10.34 -7.73
C ASN A 27 -0.34 9.45 -8.28
N HIS A 28 -0.06 8.70 -9.34
CA HIS A 28 -1.02 7.75 -9.90
C HIS A 28 -1.04 6.38 -9.22
N LEU A 29 -0.10 6.10 -8.32
CA LEU A 29 -0.06 4.86 -7.57
C LEU A 29 -0.89 5.00 -6.30
N MET A 30 -1.68 3.98 -5.99
CA MET A 30 -2.46 3.88 -4.77
C MET A 30 -2.27 2.50 -4.13
N PHE A 31 -2.17 2.47 -2.81
CA PHE A 31 -2.07 1.25 -2.02
C PHE A 31 -3.33 1.10 -1.19
N SER A 32 -3.84 -0.12 -1.09
CA SER A 32 -5.00 -0.45 -0.28
C SER A 32 -4.75 -1.67 0.59
N ALA A 33 -5.10 -1.57 1.87
CA ALA A 33 -4.98 -2.64 2.83
C ALA A 33 -6.22 -3.51 2.72
N THR A 34 -6.04 -4.74 2.30
CA THR A 34 -7.14 -5.70 2.11
C THR A 34 -6.75 -7.05 2.70
N ALA A 35 -7.60 -7.56 3.59
CA ALA A 35 -7.31 -8.78 4.35
C ALA A 35 -5.89 -8.73 4.94
N ASN A 36 -5.04 -9.72 4.69
CA ASN A 36 -3.67 -9.82 5.16
C ASN A 36 -2.62 -9.29 4.16
N SER A 37 -3.01 -8.41 3.25
CA SER A 37 -2.18 -8.00 2.12
C SER A 37 -2.39 -6.55 1.72
N VAL A 38 -1.48 -6.05 0.89
CA VAL A 38 -1.59 -4.71 0.30
C VAL A 38 -1.74 -4.86 -1.20
N LYS A 39 -2.77 -4.24 -1.79
CA LYS A 39 -2.93 -4.17 -3.25
C LYS A 39 -2.38 -2.84 -3.75
N LEU A 40 -1.60 -2.91 -4.82
CA LEU A 40 -1.12 -1.76 -5.58
C LEU A 40 -2.06 -1.53 -6.77
N TRP A 41 -2.47 -0.28 -6.92
CA TRP A 41 -3.37 0.19 -7.96
C TRP A 41 -2.69 1.26 -8.81
N ASP A 42 -2.87 1.17 -10.12
CA ASP A 42 -2.57 2.25 -11.05
C ASP A 42 -3.89 2.96 -11.36
N LEU A 43 -4.01 4.19 -10.86
CA LEU A 43 -5.20 5.02 -11.01
C LEU A 43 -5.40 5.51 -12.46
N ARG A 44 -4.36 5.53 -13.30
CA ARG A 44 -4.50 5.91 -14.72
C ARG A 44 -5.17 4.80 -15.52
N ARG A 45 -4.93 3.55 -15.12
CA ARG A 45 -5.46 2.36 -15.79
C ARG A 45 -6.68 1.76 -15.09
N PHE A 46 -7.05 2.29 -13.92
CA PHE A 46 -8.12 1.77 -13.06
C PHE A 46 -7.97 0.27 -12.77
N TYR A 47 -6.73 -0.18 -12.58
CA TYR A 47 -6.41 -1.61 -12.47
C TYR A 47 -5.45 -1.89 -11.31
N CYS A 48 -5.63 -3.05 -10.68
CA CYS A 48 -4.76 -3.55 -9.62
C CYS A 48 -3.48 -4.14 -10.25
N VAL A 49 -2.39 -3.36 -10.24
CA VAL A 49 -1.08 -3.75 -10.79
C VAL A 49 -0.55 -5.01 -10.13
N GLY A 50 -0.76 -5.15 -8.83
CA GLY A 50 -0.26 -6.31 -8.10
C GLY A 50 -0.70 -6.35 -6.65
N LYS A 51 -0.37 -7.47 -6.01
CA LYS A 51 -0.67 -7.71 -4.60
C LYS A 51 0.63 -8.02 -3.87
N LEU A 52 0.95 -7.19 -2.90
CA LEU A 52 2.10 -7.30 -2.03
C LEU A 52 1.69 -8.17 -0.84
N HIS A 53 2.30 -9.36 -0.79
CA HIS A 53 2.09 -10.32 0.28
C HIS A 53 3.18 -10.11 1.32
N GLY A 54 2.82 -9.50 2.44
CA GLY A 54 3.68 -9.50 3.62
C GLY A 54 3.57 -10.85 4.35
N SER A 55 4.39 -11.03 5.37
CA SER A 55 4.29 -12.16 6.32
C SER A 55 3.13 -12.02 7.31
N HIS A 56 2.26 -11.02 7.13
CA HIS A 56 1.12 -10.77 8.02
C HIS A 56 0.17 -11.97 8.07
N GLN A 57 0.03 -12.53 9.28
CA GLN A 57 -0.95 -13.58 9.57
C GLN A 57 -2.32 -13.02 9.96
N ALA A 58 -2.43 -11.70 10.09
CA ALA A 58 -3.63 -11.00 10.53
C ALA A 58 -3.95 -9.84 9.56
N PRO A 59 -5.18 -9.28 9.64
CA PRO A 59 -5.56 -8.19 8.75
C PRO A 59 -4.59 -7.00 8.86
N VAL A 60 -4.23 -6.44 7.71
CA VAL A 60 -3.55 -5.14 7.63
C VAL A 60 -4.61 -4.09 7.96
N MET A 61 -4.36 -3.31 9.00
CA MET A 61 -5.30 -2.35 9.55
C MET A 61 -5.02 -0.93 9.06
N VAL A 62 -3.75 -0.64 8.74
CA VAL A 62 -3.27 0.71 8.44
C VAL A 62 -2.09 0.64 7.46
N LEU A 63 -1.99 1.65 6.60
CA LEU A 63 -0.91 1.87 5.65
C LEU A 63 -0.39 3.29 5.75
N ALA A 64 0.90 3.46 5.49
CA ALA A 64 1.50 4.77 5.27
C ALA A 64 2.47 4.67 4.10
N ALA A 65 2.37 5.58 3.13
CA ALA A 65 3.32 5.70 2.04
C ALA A 65 4.11 7.01 2.18
N ALA A 66 5.43 6.93 2.04
CA ALA A 66 6.32 8.07 2.14
C ALA A 66 7.36 8.04 1.03
N GLN A 67 7.50 9.15 0.33
CA GLN A 67 8.56 9.33 -0.66
C GLN A 67 9.88 9.55 0.09
N THR A 68 10.87 8.73 -0.20
CA THR A 68 12.20 8.90 0.37
C THR A 68 12.98 9.85 -0.54
N PRO A 69 13.46 11.00 -0.04
CA PRO A 69 14.29 11.87 -0.85
C PRO A 69 15.57 11.12 -1.22
N CYS A 70 15.81 10.99 -2.53
CA CYS A 70 17.09 10.53 -3.05
C CYS A 70 18.12 11.65 -2.84
N ASN A 71 19.18 11.38 -2.07
CA ASN A 71 20.27 12.35 -1.88
C ASN A 71 21.26 12.37 -3.05
N SER A 72 20.93 11.74 -4.18
CA SER A 72 21.74 11.71 -5.39
C SER A 72 21.34 12.87 -6.32
N PRO A 73 22.23 13.83 -6.61
CA PRO A 73 21.93 14.99 -7.47
C PRO A 73 21.85 14.67 -8.97
N THR A 74 21.80 13.40 -9.36
CA THR A 74 21.65 12.97 -10.75
C THR A 74 20.17 12.92 -11.12
N ALA A 75 19.79 13.59 -12.22
CA ALA A 75 18.43 13.68 -12.75
C ALA A 75 17.76 12.33 -13.07
N ASP A 76 18.51 11.23 -12.94
CA ASP A 76 18.11 9.86 -13.29
C ASP A 76 17.75 9.02 -12.04
N SER A 77 17.67 9.63 -10.85
CA SER A 77 17.29 8.89 -9.65
C SER A 77 15.80 8.59 -9.65
N GLU A 78 15.47 7.34 -9.94
CA GLU A 78 14.10 6.84 -9.84
C GLU A 78 13.50 7.17 -8.46
N PRO A 79 12.28 7.74 -8.42
CA PRO A 79 11.68 8.21 -7.19
C PRO A 79 11.29 7.03 -6.31
N ARG A 80 11.91 6.93 -5.12
CA ARG A 80 11.70 5.78 -4.24
C ARG A 80 10.52 5.99 -3.30
N LEU A 81 9.55 5.09 -3.39
CA LEU A 81 8.41 5.06 -2.48
C LEU A 81 8.58 3.98 -1.41
N THR A 82 8.47 4.37 -0.15
CA THR A 82 8.44 3.42 0.97
C THR A 82 7.02 3.29 1.46
N VAL A 83 6.50 2.06 1.50
CA VAL A 83 5.17 1.76 2.07
C VAL A 83 5.31 0.92 3.33
N VAL A 84 4.70 1.40 4.40
CA VAL A 84 4.68 0.78 5.71
C VAL A 84 3.28 0.26 5.98
N THR A 85 3.21 -0.92 6.58
CA THR A 85 1.96 -1.62 6.85
C THR A 85 1.87 -2.00 8.32
N GLY A 86 0.71 -1.81 8.95
CA GLY A 86 0.49 -2.13 10.36
C GLY A 86 -0.62 -3.18 10.54
N SER A 87 -0.34 -4.23 11.32
CA SER A 87 -1.32 -5.26 11.67
C SER A 87 -1.46 -5.39 13.19
N LYS A 88 -2.65 -5.84 13.64
CA LYS A 88 -2.98 -5.96 15.07
C LYS A 88 -2.08 -6.95 15.83
N VAL A 89 -1.50 -7.92 15.13
CA VAL A 89 -0.85 -9.10 15.75
C VAL A 89 0.66 -9.17 15.47
N SER A 90 1.13 -8.48 14.44
CA SER A 90 2.53 -8.49 14.03
C SER A 90 2.94 -7.05 13.71
N CYS A 91 3.93 -6.56 14.46
CA CYS A 91 4.44 -5.20 14.36
C CYS A 91 4.93 -4.93 12.93
N MET A 92 4.41 -3.85 12.35
CA MET A 92 5.01 -3.01 11.31
C MET A 92 5.97 -3.72 10.34
N PHE A 93 5.48 -4.21 9.20
CA PHE A 93 6.36 -4.64 8.12
C PHE A 93 6.60 -3.48 7.14
N LEU A 94 7.88 -3.18 6.92
CA LEU A 94 8.34 -2.34 5.81
C LEU A 94 8.27 -3.18 4.53
N LEU A 95 7.37 -2.79 3.63
CA LEU A 95 7.42 -3.25 2.26
C LEU A 95 8.27 -2.23 1.48
N LEU A 96 9.57 -2.53 1.39
CA LEU A 96 10.50 -1.80 0.53
C LEU A 96 10.15 -2.11 -0.93
N GLY A 97 9.22 -1.33 -1.49
CA GLY A 97 8.93 -1.33 -2.92
C GLY A 97 9.95 -0.45 -3.64
N LEU A 98 10.99 -1.06 -4.22
CA LEU A 98 11.60 -0.49 -5.42
C LEU A 98 10.59 -0.71 -6.54
N ILE A 99 9.79 0.30 -6.85
CA ILE A 99 8.90 0.34 -8.02
C ILE A 99 9.36 1.48 -8.91
#